data_AF-A0A963RMF6-F1
#
_entry.id   AF-A0A963RMF6-F1
#
_cell.length_a   1.000
_cell.length_b   1.000
_cell.length_c   1.000
_cell.angle_alpha   90.00
_cell.angle_beta   90.00
_cell.angle_gamma   90.00
#
_symmetry.space_group_name_H-M   'P 1'
#
loop_
_entity.id
_entity.type
_entity.pdbx_description
1 polymer ?
#
loop_
_entity_poly.entity_id
_entity_poly.type
_entity_poly.pdbx_seq_one_letter_code
_entity_poly.pdbx_strand_id
1 'polypeptide(L)' 'MQPELAARIISANNAGIAEIRLSANQTPAVYEMVCFPLEVGGRNIQLLGEITEIDGDTAIVQLYEGAEALSAGG' A
#
# COMPACT_ATOMS: atom_id res chain seq x y z
N MET A 1 -18.17 6.32 -1.57
CA MET A 1 -16.96 7.11 -1.82
C MET A 1 -15.83 6.38 -1.13
N GLN A 2 -14.92 5.73 -1.86
CA GLN A 2 -13.77 5.06 -1.26
C GLN A 2 -12.88 6.17 -0.67
N PRO A 3 -12.48 6.12 0.60
CA PRO A 3 -11.52 7.08 1.12
C PRO A 3 -10.23 6.90 0.33
N GLU A 4 -9.82 7.92 -0.41
CA GLU A 4 -8.46 7.99 -0.94
C GLU A 4 -7.55 8.10 0.29
N LEU A 5 -7.08 6.94 0.76
CA LEU A 5 -6.10 6.91 1.83
C LEU A 5 -4.83 7.56 1.25
N ALA A 6 -4.62 8.85 1.56
CA ALA A 6 -3.35 9.56 1.41
C ALA A 6 -2.25 8.96 2.32
N ALA A 7 -2.07 7.65 2.25
CA ALA A 7 -0.96 6.95 2.85
C ALA A 7 0.21 6.95 1.86
N ARG A 8 1.41 7.13 2.39
CA ARG A 8 2.63 7.15 1.59
C ARG A 8 3.30 5.78 1.70
N ILE A 9 3.56 5.16 0.55
CA ILE A 9 4.30 3.90 0.49
C ILE A 9 5.73 4.16 0.98
N ILE A 10 6.14 3.41 2.01
CA ILE A 10 7.51 3.40 2.53
C ILE A 10 8.31 2.37 1.75
N SER A 11 7.77 1.16 1.63
CA SER A 11 8.35 0.08 0.85
C SER A 11 7.27 -0.86 0.33
N ALA A 12 7.55 -1.54 -0.77
CA ALA A 12 6.72 -2.64 -1.26
C ALA A 12 7.64 -3.68 -1.91
N ASN A 13 7.32 -4.95 -1.74
CA ASN A 13 8.11 -6.05 -2.28
C ASN A 13 7.28 -7.00 -3.15
N ASN A 14 7.98 -7.84 -3.92
CA ASN A 14 7.37 -8.84 -4.78
C ASN A 14 6.77 -10.04 -4.03
N ALA A 15 6.99 -10.15 -2.71
CA ALA A 15 6.28 -11.10 -1.86
C ALA A 15 4.84 -10.65 -1.55
N GLY A 16 4.43 -9.49 -2.07
CA GLY A 16 3.09 -8.94 -1.86
C GLY A 16 2.93 -8.24 -0.51
N ILE A 17 4.02 -7.77 0.09
CA ILE A 17 3.95 -6.97 1.32
C ILE A 17 4.33 -5.54 0.99
N ALA A 18 3.49 -4.59 1.43
CA ALA A 18 3.76 -3.18 1.40
C ALA A 18 3.71 -2.59 2.82
N GLU A 19 4.65 -1.70 3.10
CA GLU A 19 4.65 -0.88 4.30
C GLU A 19 4.24 0.54 3.90
N ILE A 20 3.21 1.06 4.56
CA ILE A 20 2.69 2.40 4.31
C ILE A 20 2.76 3.24 5.58
N ARG A 21 3.06 4.53 5.40
CA ARG A 21 2.89 5.53 6.45
C ARG A 21 1.51 6.14 6.35
N LEU A 22 0.76 6.03 7.44
CA LEU A 22 -0.54 6.64 7.63
C LEU A 22 -0.37 8.14 7.94
N SER A 23 -1.25 8.96 7.38
CA SER A 23 -1.31 10.38 7.76
C SER A 23 -1.96 10.54 9.13
N ALA A 24 -1.58 11.56 9.90
CA ALA A 24 -2.07 11.77 11.28
C ALA A 24 -3.61 11.92 11.42
N ASN A 25 -4.32 12.16 10.31
CA ASN A 25 -5.78 12.22 10.26
C ASN A 25 -6.44 10.93 9.75
N GLN A 26 -5.66 9.86 9.56
CA GLN A 26 -6.14 8.57 9.09
C GLN A 26 -6.14 7.57 10.24
N THR A 27 -7.29 6.95 10.44
CA THR A 27 -7.46 5.84 11.37
C THR A 27 -8.01 4.65 10.59
N PRO A 28 -7.20 4.03 9.72
CA PRO A 28 -7.62 2.81 9.04
C PRO A 28 -7.76 1.68 10.05
N ALA A 29 -8.55 0.68 9.67
CA ALA A 29 -8.71 -0.54 10.47
C ALA A 29 -7.85 -1.69 9.91
N VAL A 30 -7.50 -2.64 10.78
CA VAL A 30 -7.04 -3.96 10.31
C VAL A 30 -8.17 -4.60 9.51
N TYR A 31 -7.83 -5.28 8.42
CA TYR A 31 -8.72 -5.81 7.39
C TYR A 31 -9.40 -4.74 6.52
N GLU A 32 -8.94 -3.48 6.57
CA GLU A 32 -9.38 -2.46 5.64
C GLU A 32 -8.66 -2.62 4.29
N MET A 33 -9.45 -2.66 3.20
CA MET A 33 -8.91 -2.64 1.86
C MET A 33 -8.43 -1.24 1.50
N VAL A 34 -7.19 -1.16 1.06
CA VAL A 34 -6.53 0.09 0.68
C VAL A 34 -6.02 -0.03 -0.75
N CYS A 35 -6.17 1.06 -1.49
CA CYS A 35 -5.61 1.21 -2.82
C CYS A 35 -4.70 2.44 -2.81
N PHE A 36 -3.47 2.30 -3.28
CA PHE A 36 -2.56 3.42 -3.41
C PHE A 36 -1.79 3.37 -4.74
N PRO A 37 -1.58 4.53 -5.40
CA PRO A 37 -0.78 4.61 -6.60
C PRO A 37 0.72 4.52 -6.25
N LEU A 38 1.46 3.74 -7.03
CA LEU A 38 2.91 3.65 -7.00
C LEU A 38 3.48 3.92 -8.39
N GLU A 39 4.48 4.79 -8.49
CA GLU A 39 5.22 4.97 -9.74
C GLU A 39 6.46 4.07 -9.75
N VAL A 40 6.52 3.13 -10.71
CA VAL A 40 7.69 2.25 -10.93
C VAL A 40 8.16 2.42 -12.37
N GLY A 41 9.40 2.85 -12.57
CA GLY A 41 9.98 3.02 -13.92
C GLY A 41 9.20 3.98 -14.83
N GLY A 42 8.59 5.04 -14.26
CA GLY A 42 7.76 5.99 -14.99
C GLY A 42 6.35 5.50 -15.36
N ARG A 43 5.92 4.36 -14.79
CA ARG A 43 4.55 3.85 -14.91
C ARG A 43 3.82 3.96 -13.58
N ASN A 44 2.63 4.55 -13.61
CA ASN A 44 1.72 4.55 -12.47
C ASN A 44 1.00 3.19 -12.38
N ILE A 45 1.24 2.49 -11.29
CA ILE A 45 0.61 1.21 -10.94
C ILE A 45 -0.32 1.48 -9.75
N GLN A 46 -1.48 0.85 -9.73
CA GLN A 46 -2.32 0.82 -8.54
C GLN A 46 -2.02 -0.45 -7.76
N LEU A 47 -1.64 -0.29 -6.50
CA LEU A 47 -1.45 -1.38 -5.56
C LEU A 47 -2.73 -1.50 -4.74
N LEU A 48 -3.37 -2.66 -4.82
CA LEU A 48 -4.54 -3.00 -4.02
C LEU A 48 -4.12 -4.03 -2.98
N GLY A 49 -4.45 -3.77 -1.72
CA GLY A 49 -4.17 -4.70 -0.64
C GLY A 49 -5.06 -4.49 0.57
N GLU A 50 -4.81 -5.28 1.60
CA GLU A 50 -5.51 -5.25 2.88
C GLU A 50 -4.52 -4.96 4.00
N ILE A 51 -4.89 -4.09 4.93
CA ILE A 51 -4.08 -3.83 6.12
C ILE A 51 -4.13 -5.05 7.04
N THR A 52 -2.98 -5.67 7.31
CA THR A 52 -2.85 -6.82 8.21
C THR A 52 -2.36 -6.43 9.60
N GLU A 53 -1.63 -5.32 9.70
CA GLU A 53 -1.07 -4.82 10.96
C GLU A 53 -0.96 -3.29 10.95
N ILE A 54 -1.14 -2.66 12.11
CA ILE A 54 -0.95 -1.22 12.31
C ILE A 54 -0.08 -1.03 13.56
N ASP A 55 1.07 -0.39 13.39
CA ASP A 55 2.00 0.02 14.44
C ASP A 55 2.17 1.55 14.40
N GLY A 56 1.42 2.24 15.26
CA GLY A 56 1.45 3.71 15.33
C GLY A 56 1.04 4.38 14.02
N ASP A 57 1.99 5.07 13.36
CA ASP A 57 1.81 5.70 12.04
C ASP A 57 2.16 4.80 10.86
N THR A 58 2.55 3.55 11.11
CA THR A 58 2.91 2.59 10.05
C THR A 58 1.85 1.49 9.97
N ALA A 59 1.50 1.08 8.75
CA ALA A 59 0.66 -0.07 8.52
C ALA A 59 1.32 -1.04 7.54
N ILE A 60 1.16 -2.32 7.80
CA ILE A 60 1.54 -3.41 6.92
C ILE A 60 0.32 -3.80 6.09
N VAL A 61 0.53 -3.87 4.78
CA VAL A 61 -0.50 -4.17 3.80
C VAL A 61 -0.11 -5.42 3.04
N GLN A 62 -0.98 -6.42 3.06
CA GLN A 62 -0.92 -7.56 2.16
C GLN A 62 -1.52 -7.17 0.81
N LEU A 63 -0.67 -7.04 -0.20
CA LEU A 63 -1.03 -6.75 -1.57
C LEU A 63 -1.67 -7.98 -2.23
N TYR A 64 -2.77 -7.74 -2.96
CA TYR A 64 -3.42 -8.70 -3.83
C TYR A 64 -3.17 -8.40 -5.31
N GLU A 65 -3.07 -7.12 -5.68
CA GLU A 65 -2.80 -6.69 -7.06
C GLU A 65 -1.63 -5.71 -7.14
N GLY A 66 -0.93 -5.74 -8.28
CA GLY A 66 0.15 -4.81 -8.62
C GLY A 66 1.52 -5.14 -8.01
N ALA A 67 1.61 -6.09 -7.07
CA ALA A 67 2.89 -6.60 -6.56
C ALA A 67 3.76 -7.24 -7.66
N GLU A 68 3.13 -7.79 -8.70
CA GLU A 68 3.80 -8.29 -9.91
C GLU A 68 4.60 -7.21 -10.64
N ALA A 69 4.12 -5.97 -10.63
CA ALA A 69 4.77 -4.86 -11.31
C ALA A 69 6.04 -4.41 -10.57
N LEU A 70 6.16 -4.72 -9.27
CA LEU A 70 7.38 -4.51 -8.48
C LEU A 70 8.49 -5.46 -8.93
N SER A 71 8.15 -6.66 -9.39
CA SER A 71 9.12 -7.62 -9.93
C SER A 71 9.64 -7.23 -11.32
N ALA A 72 8.83 -6.52 -12.11
CA ALA A 72 9.15 -6.15 -13.48
C ALA A 72 10.05 -4.89 -13.60
N GLY A 73 10.31 -4.20 -12.49
CA GLY A 73 11.13 -2.99 -12.43
C GLY A 73 12.57 -3.19 -11.93
N GLY A 74 13.01 -4.43 -11.73
CA GLY A 74 14.36 -4.80 -11.28
C GLY A 74 15.36 -5.03 -12.40
#